data_AF-A0A6I1EHW7-F1
#
_entry.id   AF-A0A6I1EHW7-F1
#
_cell.length_a   1.000
_cell.length_b   1.000
_cell.length_c   1.000
_cell.angle_alpha   90.00
_cell.angle_beta   90.00
_cell.angle_gamma   90.00
#
_symmetry.space_group_name_H-M   'P 1'
#
loop_
_entity.id
_entity.type
_entity.pdbx_description
1 polymer ?
#
loop_
_entity_poly.entity_id
_entity_poly.type
_entity_poly.pdbx_seq_one_letter_code
_entity_poly.pdbx_strand_id
1 'polypeptide(L)'
;MGDKLTVDKVFADNLGTAIGGCVRDQSVTLFSSDIARAAGVPWNPIPFFGRAEKTRFRARWAALLQGVGLWAALTAIPELAAEEKLSRKVSSQMQAYTDAILKSPLLEALSEAEVRDYTLLRQRFMRLGASPEASKDAFARAFLSALSGKSPAETSLEHTRRLSEEIGAAYSLFTKLSNACKAEPLSYERASKKKS
;
A
#
# COMPACT_ATOMS: atom_id res chain seq x y z
N MET A 1 24.24 28.18 -4.05
CA MET A 1 24.79 26.85 -3.74
C MET A 1 23.60 25.98 -3.37
N GLY A 2 23.08 25.19 -4.31
CA GLY A 2 22.00 24.26 -3.99
C GLY A 2 22.61 23.05 -3.31
N ASP A 3 22.38 22.90 -2.01
CA ASP A 3 22.76 21.68 -1.32
C ASP A 3 22.15 20.49 -2.06
N LYS A 4 23.00 19.52 -2.39
CA LYS A 4 22.56 18.29 -3.06
C LYS A 4 21.68 17.54 -2.07
N LEU A 5 20.37 17.61 -2.25
CA LEU A 5 19.40 16.87 -1.45
C LEU A 5 19.80 15.39 -1.44
N THR A 6 20.23 14.92 -0.28
CA THR A 6 20.76 13.56 -0.10
C THR A 6 19.67 12.72 0.54
N VAL A 7 19.32 11.61 -0.12
CA VAL A 7 18.34 10.65 0.39
C VAL A 7 18.88 10.09 1.71
N ASP A 8 18.23 10.45 2.82
CA ASP A 8 18.65 10.08 4.17
C ASP A 8 17.49 9.47 4.98
N LYS A 9 17.70 9.27 6.28
CA LYS A 9 16.68 8.71 7.17
C LYS A 9 15.46 9.62 7.34
N VAL A 10 15.63 10.95 7.27
CA VAL A 10 14.54 11.92 7.40
C VAL A 10 13.66 11.85 6.16
N PHE A 11 14.28 11.85 4.99
CA PHE A 11 13.59 11.60 3.74
C PHE A 11 12.82 10.28 3.75
N ALA A 12 13.46 9.19 4.18
CA ALA A 12 12.83 7.88 4.26
C ALA A 12 11.60 7.88 5.19
N ASP A 13 11.65 8.58 6.32
CA ASP A 13 10.53 8.76 7.23
C ASP A 13 9.38 9.54 6.58
N ASN A 14 9.69 10.67 5.96
CA ASN A 14 8.69 11.54 5.33
C ASN A 14 8.02 10.84 4.15
N LEU A 15 8.80 10.13 3.32
CA LEU A 15 8.27 9.32 2.23
C LEU A 15 7.36 8.20 2.73
N GLY A 16 7.76 7.48 3.79
CA GLY A 16 6.91 6.45 4.40
C GLY A 16 5.56 7.01 4.85
N THR A 17 5.57 8.19 5.46
CA THR A 17 4.35 8.90 5.89
C THR A 17 3.47 9.30 4.70
N ALA A 18 4.07 9.86 3.65
CA ALA A 18 3.35 10.25 2.43
C ALA A 18 2.70 9.06 1.73
N ILE A 19 3.43 7.94 1.59
CA ILE A 19 2.88 6.70 1.03
C ILE A 19 1.73 6.19 1.89
N GLY A 20 1.87 6.17 3.21
CA GLY A 20 0.79 5.74 4.11
C GLY A 20 -0.48 6.59 3.96
N GLY A 21 -0.33 7.91 3.85
CA GLY A 21 -1.46 8.81 3.55
C GLY A 21 -2.16 8.45 2.23
N CYS A 22 -1.38 8.20 1.19
CA CYS A 22 -1.90 7.79 -0.11
C CYS A 22 -2.59 6.40 -0.07
N VAL A 23 -2.08 5.45 0.73
CA VAL A 23 -2.76 4.17 0.97
C VAL A 23 -4.15 4.40 1.56
N ARG A 24 -4.27 5.22 2.59
CA ARG A 24 -5.56 5.55 3.23
C ARG A 24 -6.53 6.19 2.25
N ASP A 25 -6.05 7.10 1.39
CA ASP A 25 -6.91 7.71 0.39
C ASP A 25 -7.39 6.69 -0.64
N GLN A 26 -6.54 5.80 -1.13
CA GLN A 26 -6.94 4.77 -2.10
C GLN A 26 -7.77 3.63 -1.48
N SER A 27 -7.68 3.38 -0.18
CA SER A 27 -8.43 2.30 0.49
C SER A 27 -9.72 2.76 1.17
N VAL A 28 -9.85 4.03 1.51
CA VAL A 28 -11.00 4.59 2.25
C VAL A 28 -11.69 5.69 1.47
N THR A 29 -10.97 6.77 1.14
CA THR A 29 -11.55 8.02 0.63
C THR A 29 -11.99 7.91 -0.84
N LEU A 30 -11.12 7.38 -1.68
CA LEU A 30 -11.23 7.30 -3.14
C LEU A 30 -11.44 5.86 -3.62
N PHE A 31 -11.81 4.96 -2.72
CA PHE A 31 -12.01 3.55 -3.04
C PHE A 31 -13.16 3.38 -4.05
N SER A 32 -12.88 2.78 -5.21
CA SER A 32 -13.90 2.39 -6.20
C SER A 32 -14.39 0.96 -6.00
N SER A 33 -15.70 0.73 -6.15
CA SER A 33 -16.27 -0.62 -6.21
C SER A 33 -15.77 -1.44 -7.40
N ASP A 34 -15.19 -0.79 -8.41
CA ASP A 34 -14.63 -1.49 -9.58
C ASP A 34 -13.43 -2.36 -9.19
N ILE A 35 -12.70 -2.01 -8.13
CA ILE A 35 -11.61 -2.84 -7.58
C ILE A 35 -12.16 -4.17 -7.05
N ALA A 36 -13.29 -4.13 -6.33
CA ALA A 36 -13.97 -5.34 -5.87
C ALA A 36 -14.49 -6.18 -7.04
N ARG A 37 -15.09 -5.53 -8.06
CA ARG A 37 -15.58 -6.21 -9.27
C ARG A 37 -14.43 -6.83 -10.08
N ALA A 38 -13.30 -6.15 -10.19
CA ALA A 38 -12.08 -6.65 -10.83
C ALA A 38 -11.59 -7.93 -10.14
N ALA A 39 -11.67 -7.97 -8.81
CA ALA A 39 -11.34 -9.14 -7.99
C ALA A 39 -12.42 -10.25 -7.99
N GLY A 40 -13.54 -10.07 -8.71
CA GLY A 40 -14.65 -11.02 -8.74
C GLY A 40 -15.47 -11.04 -7.44
N VAL A 41 -15.33 -10.03 -6.59
CA VAL A 41 -16.08 -9.91 -5.33
C VAL A 41 -17.40 -9.19 -5.61
N PRO A 42 -18.55 -9.81 -5.29
CA PRO A 42 -19.84 -9.15 -5.44
C PRO A 42 -19.92 -7.94 -4.52
N TRP A 43 -20.12 -6.75 -5.08
CA TRP A 43 -20.19 -5.50 -4.33
C TRP A 43 -21.62 -4.96 -4.32
N ASN A 44 -22.29 -5.04 -3.16
CA ASN A 44 -23.64 -4.49 -3.01
C ASN A 44 -23.57 -2.94 -2.95
N PRO A 45 -24.29 -2.19 -3.80
CA PRO A 45 -24.26 -0.72 -3.77
C PRO A 45 -24.94 -0.12 -2.53
N ILE A 46 -25.77 -0.87 -1.80
CA ILE A 46 -26.48 -0.40 -0.60
C ILE A 46 -25.48 -0.18 0.55
N PRO A 47 -25.41 1.02 1.17
CA PRO A 47 -24.36 1.37 2.14
C PRO A 47 -24.24 0.43 3.36
N PHE A 48 -25.36 -0.04 3.90
CA PHE A 48 -25.37 -0.84 5.13
C PHE A 48 -25.28 -2.36 4.88
N PHE A 49 -25.54 -2.80 3.65
CA PHE A 49 -25.50 -4.23 3.33
C PHE A 49 -24.07 -4.70 3.08
N GLY A 50 -23.70 -5.84 3.68
CA GLY A 50 -22.37 -6.43 3.54
C GLY A 50 -21.25 -5.57 4.14
N ARG A 51 -21.54 -4.69 5.11
CA ARG A 51 -20.56 -3.75 5.68
C ARG A 51 -19.30 -4.46 6.17
N ALA A 52 -19.43 -5.59 6.87
CA ALA A 52 -18.29 -6.38 7.34
C ALA A 52 -17.41 -6.92 6.19
N GLU A 53 -18.01 -7.42 5.11
CA GLU A 53 -17.28 -7.90 3.94
C GLU A 53 -16.56 -6.77 3.20
N LYS A 54 -17.24 -5.62 3.05
CA LYS A 54 -16.65 -4.41 2.45
C LYS A 54 -15.46 -3.89 3.26
N THR A 55 -15.59 -3.83 4.59
CA THR A 55 -14.51 -3.43 5.50
C THR A 55 -13.33 -4.39 5.39
N ARG A 56 -13.58 -5.71 5.44
CA ARG A 56 -12.54 -6.73 5.25
C ARG A 56 -11.82 -6.58 3.92
N PHE A 57 -12.57 -6.44 2.82
CA PHE A 57 -11.99 -6.27 1.49
C PHE A 57 -11.09 -5.03 1.44
N ARG A 58 -11.57 -3.89 1.96
CA ARG A 58 -10.79 -2.65 2.02
C ARG A 58 -9.54 -2.78 2.89
N ALA A 59 -9.59 -3.53 3.99
CA ALA A 59 -8.42 -3.81 4.82
C ALA A 59 -7.38 -4.63 4.05
N ARG A 60 -7.81 -5.69 3.36
CA ARG A 60 -6.92 -6.48 2.51
C ARG A 60 -6.33 -5.64 1.37
N TRP A 61 -7.15 -4.78 0.76
CA TRP A 61 -6.70 -3.85 -0.27
C TRP A 61 -5.66 -2.86 0.27
N ALA A 62 -5.88 -2.30 1.46
CA ALA A 62 -4.90 -1.43 2.12
C ALA A 62 -3.57 -2.15 2.42
N ALA A 63 -3.62 -3.43 2.80
CA ALA A 63 -2.44 -4.26 2.97
C ALA A 63 -1.67 -4.46 1.65
N LEU A 64 -2.39 -4.67 0.55
CA LEU A 64 -1.80 -4.77 -0.80
C LEU A 64 -1.13 -3.46 -1.22
N LEU A 65 -1.83 -2.34 -1.05
CA LEU A 65 -1.35 -1.02 -1.44
C LEU A 65 -0.06 -0.62 -0.72
N GLN A 66 0.16 -1.04 0.53
CA GLN A 66 1.43 -0.84 1.22
C GLN A 66 2.58 -1.55 0.50
N GLY A 67 2.38 -2.80 0.06
CA GLY A 67 3.38 -3.53 -0.74
C GLY A 67 3.65 -2.88 -2.09
N VAL A 68 2.60 -2.43 -2.79
CA VAL A 68 2.72 -1.72 -4.07
C VAL A 68 3.41 -0.37 -3.89
N GLY A 69 3.12 0.34 -2.80
CA GLY A 69 3.76 1.61 -2.44
C GLY A 69 5.25 1.45 -2.19
N LEU A 70 5.66 0.40 -1.47
CA LEU A 70 7.08 0.08 -1.31
C LEU A 70 7.74 -0.25 -2.65
N TRP A 71 7.12 -1.11 -3.46
CA TRP A 71 7.64 -1.48 -4.78
C TRP A 71 7.87 -0.25 -5.67
N ALA A 72 6.90 0.65 -5.72
CA ALA A 72 7.00 1.90 -6.47
C ALA A 72 8.12 2.81 -5.93
N ALA A 73 8.24 2.96 -4.61
CA ALA A 73 9.28 3.78 -4.00
C ALA A 73 10.70 3.27 -4.30
N LEU A 74 10.93 1.95 -4.17
CA LEU A 74 12.23 1.34 -4.46
C LEU A 74 12.58 1.42 -5.95
N THR A 75 11.59 1.34 -6.83
CA THR A 75 11.81 1.46 -8.28
C THR A 75 12.09 2.92 -8.68
N ALA A 76 11.38 3.88 -8.09
CA ALA A 76 11.52 5.30 -8.40
C ALA A 76 12.81 5.92 -7.82
N ILE A 77 13.29 5.40 -6.68
CA ILE A 77 14.41 5.97 -5.93
C ILE A 77 15.46 4.87 -5.70
N PRO A 78 16.41 4.67 -6.64
CA PRO A 78 17.41 3.62 -6.56
C PRO A 78 18.26 3.67 -5.29
N GLU A 79 18.45 4.85 -4.70
CA GLU A 79 19.17 5.03 -3.43
C GLU A 79 18.50 4.27 -2.27
N LEU A 80 17.17 4.18 -2.26
CA LEU A 80 16.43 3.39 -1.27
C LEU A 80 16.59 1.88 -1.50
N ALA A 81 16.65 1.45 -2.76
CA ALA A 81 16.85 0.05 -3.12
C ALA A 81 18.29 -0.41 -2.79
N ALA A 82 19.28 0.48 -2.95
CA ALA A 82 20.67 0.19 -2.67
C ALA A 82 21.00 0.13 -1.16
N GLU A 83 20.30 0.92 -0.32
CA GLU A 83 20.54 0.95 1.12
C GLU A 83 19.41 0.29 1.92
N GLU A 84 19.65 -0.92 2.40
CA GLU A 84 18.67 -1.71 3.16
C GLU A 84 18.14 -0.98 4.42
N LYS A 85 18.97 -0.15 5.05
CA LYS A 85 18.54 0.64 6.21
C LYS A 85 17.48 1.66 5.84
N LEU A 86 17.57 2.29 4.66
CA LEU A 86 16.60 3.27 4.19
C LEU A 86 15.31 2.60 3.73
N SER A 87 15.38 1.48 2.99
CA SER A 87 14.18 0.73 2.59
C SER A 87 13.38 0.20 3.80
N ARG A 88 14.08 -0.33 4.82
CA ARG A 88 13.46 -0.74 6.09
C ARG A 88 12.83 0.45 6.82
N LYS A 89 13.47 1.62 6.74
CA LYS A 89 12.96 2.84 7.38
C LYS A 89 11.67 3.33 6.74
N VAL A 90 11.61 3.43 5.40
CA VAL A 90 10.36 3.72 4.65
C VAL A 90 9.27 2.71 5.01
N SER A 91 9.62 1.42 4.98
CA SER A 91 8.68 0.33 5.27
C SER A 91 8.09 0.42 6.68
N SER A 92 8.93 0.69 7.68
CA SER A 92 8.51 0.79 9.09
C SER A 92 7.61 2.00 9.30
N GLN A 93 7.99 3.16 8.75
CA GLN A 93 7.24 4.39 8.95
C GLN A 93 5.90 4.37 8.21
N MET A 94 5.87 3.86 6.97
CA MET A 94 4.64 3.65 6.22
C MET A 94 3.66 2.74 6.98
N GLN A 95 4.15 1.61 7.49
CA GLN A 95 3.32 0.67 8.26
C GLN A 95 2.74 1.32 9.51
N ALA A 96 3.57 1.96 10.33
CA ALA A 96 3.14 2.61 11.56
C ALA A 96 2.12 3.73 11.28
N TYR A 97 2.37 4.57 10.28
CA TYR A 97 1.48 5.67 9.93
C TYR A 97 0.16 5.16 9.35
N THR A 98 0.22 4.16 8.45
CA THR A 98 -0.98 3.55 7.83
C THR A 98 -1.87 2.91 8.89
N ASP A 99 -1.30 2.15 9.82
CA ASP A 99 -2.07 1.51 10.90
C ASP A 99 -2.73 2.57 11.80
N ALA A 100 -2.03 3.67 12.10
CA ALA A 100 -2.57 4.76 12.91
C ALA A 100 -3.77 5.45 12.22
N ILE A 101 -3.67 5.78 10.93
CA ILE A 101 -4.73 6.50 10.21
C ILE A 101 -5.88 5.59 9.76
N LEU A 102 -5.65 4.28 9.62
CA LEU A 102 -6.69 3.31 9.30
C LEU A 102 -7.41 2.77 10.53
N LYS A 103 -6.89 3.02 11.74
CA LYS A 103 -7.43 2.49 12.99
C LYS A 103 -8.94 2.70 13.11
N SER A 104 -9.39 3.96 13.19
CA SER A 104 -10.80 4.30 13.33
C SER A 104 -11.66 3.97 12.09
N PRO A 105 -11.27 4.34 10.85
CA PRO A 105 -12.15 4.12 9.69
C PRO A 105 -12.24 2.66 9.24
N LEU A 106 -11.33 1.78 9.69
CA LEU A 106 -11.22 0.44 9.14
C LEU A 106 -10.92 -0.64 10.20
N LEU A 107 -9.82 -0.51 10.94
CA LEU A 107 -9.30 -1.62 11.75
C LEU A 107 -10.12 -1.88 13.02
N GLU A 108 -10.72 -0.86 13.63
CA GLU A 108 -11.60 -1.01 14.81
C GLU A 108 -12.90 -1.77 14.49
N ALA A 109 -13.30 -1.81 13.23
CA ALA A 109 -14.47 -2.55 12.77
C ALA A 109 -14.17 -4.03 12.45
N LEU A 110 -12.91 -4.46 12.59
CA LEU A 110 -12.48 -5.84 12.35
C LEU A 110 -12.42 -6.62 13.67
N SER A 111 -12.74 -7.90 13.60
CA SER A 111 -12.43 -8.84 14.69
C SER A 111 -10.93 -9.06 14.82
N GLU A 112 -10.48 -9.61 15.95
CA GLU A 112 -9.06 -9.92 16.16
C GLU A 112 -8.49 -10.85 15.08
N ALA A 113 -9.29 -11.83 14.62
CA ALA A 113 -8.87 -12.75 13.56
C ALA A 113 -8.66 -12.01 12.23
N GLU A 114 -9.50 -11.02 11.93
CA GLU A 114 -9.41 -10.21 10.72
C GLU A 114 -8.26 -9.20 10.79
N VAL A 115 -7.94 -8.66 11.98
CA VAL A 115 -6.73 -7.85 12.19
C VAL A 115 -5.46 -8.69 12.01
N ARG A 116 -5.47 -9.94 12.50
CA ARG A 116 -4.36 -10.89 12.26
C ARG A 116 -4.21 -11.20 10.77
N ASP A 117 -5.31 -11.46 10.07
CA ASP A 117 -5.31 -11.69 8.61
C ASP A 117 -4.72 -10.48 7.86
N TYR A 118 -5.21 -9.27 8.14
CA TYR A 118 -4.66 -8.02 7.60
C TYR A 118 -3.15 -7.91 7.82
N THR A 119 -2.68 -8.18 9.04
CA THR A 119 -1.26 -8.08 9.39
C THR A 119 -0.40 -9.07 8.62
N LEU A 120 -0.86 -10.33 8.50
CA LEU A 120 -0.15 -11.37 7.75
C LEU A 120 -0.12 -11.07 6.25
N LEU A 121 -1.23 -10.60 5.68
CA LEU A 121 -1.31 -10.21 4.28
C LEU A 121 -0.38 -9.03 3.99
N ARG A 122 -0.38 -8.02 4.85
CA ARG A 122 0.53 -6.88 4.74
C ARG A 122 1.99 -7.36 4.73
N GLN A 123 2.39 -8.22 5.65
CA GLN A 123 3.76 -8.78 5.66
C GLN A 123 4.09 -9.53 4.35
N ARG A 124 3.15 -10.29 3.79
CA ARG A 124 3.32 -10.98 2.50
C ARG A 124 3.51 -9.98 1.36
N PHE A 125 2.67 -8.95 1.27
CA PHE A 125 2.75 -7.95 0.21
C PHE A 125 3.97 -7.04 0.35
N MET A 126 4.40 -6.71 1.56
CA MET A 126 5.64 -5.98 1.80
C MET A 126 6.87 -6.77 1.33
N ARG A 127 6.91 -8.07 1.62
CA ARG A 127 7.98 -8.95 1.08
C ARG A 127 7.95 -9.03 -0.44
N LEU A 128 6.76 -9.14 -1.03
CA LEU A 128 6.62 -9.11 -2.49
C LEU A 128 7.10 -7.78 -3.08
N GLY A 129 6.76 -6.65 -2.47
CA GLY A 129 7.18 -5.33 -2.96
C GLY A 129 8.67 -5.04 -2.85
N ALA A 130 9.37 -5.74 -1.96
CA ALA A 130 10.83 -5.70 -1.84
C ALA A 130 11.54 -6.74 -2.74
N SER A 131 10.80 -7.63 -3.41
CA SER A 131 11.34 -8.70 -4.25
C SER A 131 11.63 -8.19 -5.67
N PRO A 132 12.67 -8.72 -6.35
CA PRO A 132 12.88 -8.48 -7.78
C PRO A 132 11.73 -9.01 -8.67
N GLU A 133 10.91 -9.94 -8.15
CA GLU A 133 9.75 -10.51 -8.86
C GLU A 133 8.50 -9.62 -8.78
N ALA A 134 8.58 -8.48 -8.08
CA ALA A 134 7.49 -7.55 -7.93
C ALA A 134 6.95 -7.09 -9.30
N SER A 135 5.68 -7.38 -9.53
CA SER A 135 4.97 -6.99 -10.76
C SER A 135 3.48 -6.86 -10.46
N LYS A 136 2.76 -6.14 -11.33
CA LYS A 136 1.31 -5.98 -11.22
C LYS A 136 0.61 -7.36 -11.15
N ASP A 137 1.05 -8.29 -12.00
CA ASP A 137 0.52 -9.65 -12.05
C ASP A 137 0.85 -10.47 -10.80
N ALA A 138 2.06 -10.36 -10.27
CA ALA A 138 2.42 -11.04 -9.02
C ALA A 138 1.54 -10.56 -7.85
N PHE A 139 1.33 -9.24 -7.74
CA PHE A 139 0.44 -8.66 -6.73
C PHE A 139 -1.01 -9.09 -6.94
N ALA A 140 -1.50 -9.06 -8.19
CA ALA A 140 -2.87 -9.47 -8.52
C ALA A 140 -3.13 -10.94 -8.14
N ARG A 141 -2.22 -11.84 -8.52
CA ARG A 141 -2.32 -13.28 -8.19
C ARG A 141 -2.25 -13.52 -6.69
N ALA A 142 -1.34 -12.85 -5.98
CA ALA A 142 -1.23 -12.96 -4.53
C ALA A 142 -2.49 -12.45 -3.81
N PHE A 143 -3.10 -11.36 -4.30
CA PHE A 143 -4.34 -10.83 -3.74
C PHE A 143 -5.53 -11.74 -3.99
N LEU A 144 -5.71 -12.23 -5.22
CA LEU A 144 -6.79 -13.16 -5.56
C LEU A 144 -6.66 -14.49 -4.82
N SER A 145 -5.44 -14.98 -4.63
CA SER A 145 -5.15 -16.15 -3.80
C SER A 145 -5.58 -15.91 -2.35
N ALA A 146 -5.25 -14.74 -1.78
CA ALA A 146 -5.67 -14.37 -0.43
C ALA A 146 -7.20 -14.27 -0.27
N LEU A 147 -7.92 -13.83 -1.31
CA LEU A 147 -9.38 -13.73 -1.27
C LEU A 147 -10.08 -15.08 -1.40
N SER A 148 -9.57 -15.96 -2.24
CA SER A 148 -10.21 -17.24 -2.57
C SER A 148 -9.74 -18.42 -1.72
N GLY A 149 -8.61 -18.28 -1.01
CA GLY A 149 -7.95 -19.38 -0.31
C GLY A 149 -7.26 -20.39 -1.23
N LYS A 150 -7.23 -20.15 -2.54
CA LYS A 150 -6.62 -21.02 -3.56
C LYS A 150 -5.17 -20.63 -3.85
N SER A 151 -4.41 -21.51 -4.52
CA SER A 151 -3.05 -21.19 -4.96
C SER A 151 -3.05 -20.03 -5.96
N PRO A 152 -2.02 -19.15 -5.98
CA PRO A 152 -1.89 -18.09 -6.98
C PRO A 152 -1.95 -18.57 -8.44
N ALA A 153 -1.52 -19.81 -8.71
CA ALA A 153 -1.57 -20.42 -10.04
C ALA A 153 -3.00 -20.76 -10.50
N GLU A 154 -3.93 -20.91 -9.56
CA GLU A 154 -5.33 -21.31 -9.80
C GLU A 154 -6.27 -20.09 -9.89
N THR A 155 -5.72 -18.87 -9.85
CA THR A 155 -6.50 -17.64 -9.94
C THR A 155 -7.01 -17.41 -11.36
N SER A 156 -8.23 -16.89 -11.49
CA SER A 156 -8.84 -16.61 -12.80
C SER A 156 -8.01 -15.60 -13.59
N LEU A 157 -7.61 -15.97 -14.80
CA LEU A 157 -6.82 -15.11 -15.70
C LEU A 157 -7.53 -13.78 -15.99
N GLU A 158 -8.86 -13.79 -16.13
CA GLU A 158 -9.65 -12.58 -16.35
C GLU A 158 -9.56 -11.61 -15.16
N HIS A 159 -9.76 -12.14 -13.95
CA HIS A 159 -9.67 -11.35 -12.72
C HIS A 159 -8.24 -10.89 -12.44
N THR A 160 -7.24 -11.72 -12.74
CA THR A 160 -5.83 -11.32 -12.66
C THR A 160 -5.57 -10.12 -13.56
N ARG A 161 -5.99 -10.18 -14.84
CA ARG A 161 -5.76 -9.09 -15.79
C ARG A 161 -6.40 -7.78 -15.33
N ARG A 162 -7.68 -7.81 -14.94
CA ARG A 162 -8.39 -6.61 -14.46
C ARG A 162 -7.77 -6.03 -13.20
N LEU A 163 -7.43 -6.88 -12.24
CA LEU A 163 -6.83 -6.42 -10.99
C LEU A 163 -5.41 -5.87 -11.21
N SER A 164 -4.65 -6.43 -12.15
CA SER A 164 -3.34 -5.90 -12.57
C SER A 164 -3.46 -4.47 -13.16
N GLU A 165 -4.55 -4.14 -13.83
CA GLU A 165 -4.81 -2.77 -14.33
C GLU A 165 -4.98 -1.80 -13.15
N GLU A 166 -5.81 -2.16 -12.16
CA GLU A 166 -6.03 -1.36 -10.94
C GLU A 166 -4.74 -1.19 -10.12
N ILE A 167 -4.00 -2.27 -9.93
CA ILE A 167 -2.67 -2.24 -9.26
C ILE A 167 -1.70 -1.37 -10.06
N GLY A 168 -1.79 -1.40 -11.40
CA GLY A 168 -1.00 -0.56 -12.27
C GLY A 168 -1.27 0.93 -12.07
N ALA A 169 -2.54 1.31 -11.94
CA ALA A 169 -2.93 2.68 -11.63
C ALA A 169 -2.40 3.12 -10.26
N ALA A 170 -2.56 2.28 -9.24
CA ALA A 170 -2.01 2.53 -7.90
C ALA A 170 -0.48 2.69 -7.92
N TYR A 171 0.23 1.79 -8.60
CA TYR A 171 1.69 1.85 -8.77
C TYR A 171 2.14 3.16 -9.42
N SER A 172 1.46 3.58 -10.49
CA SER A 172 1.77 4.85 -11.16
C SER A 172 1.54 6.06 -10.26
N LEU A 173 0.52 6.04 -9.39
CA LEU A 173 0.31 7.09 -8.39
C LEU A 173 1.44 7.12 -7.36
N PHE A 174 1.82 5.98 -6.79
CA PHE A 174 2.93 5.92 -5.82
C PHE A 174 4.28 6.29 -6.42
N THR A 175 4.51 5.97 -7.70
CA THR A 175 5.73 6.38 -8.42
C THR A 175 5.78 7.90 -8.56
N LYS A 176 4.67 8.53 -8.96
CA LYS A 176 4.57 10.00 -9.05
C LYS A 176 4.77 10.66 -7.70
N LEU A 177 4.15 10.12 -6.64
CA LEU A 177 4.32 10.60 -5.28
C LEU A 177 5.78 10.52 -4.83
N SER A 178 6.44 9.38 -5.07
CA SER A 178 7.85 9.18 -4.67
C SER A 178 8.77 10.16 -5.37
N ASN A 179 8.57 10.39 -6.67
CA ASN A 179 9.33 11.37 -7.45
C ASN A 179 9.07 12.81 -6.98
N ALA A 180 7.81 13.15 -6.66
CA ALA A 180 7.46 14.46 -6.12
C ALA A 180 8.13 14.69 -4.76
N CYS A 181 8.07 13.71 -3.84
CA CYS A 181 8.78 13.80 -2.56
C CYS A 181 10.29 13.98 -2.77
N LYS A 182 10.91 13.23 -3.69
CA LYS A 182 12.35 13.35 -3.97
C LYS A 182 12.74 14.75 -4.46
N ALA A 183 11.88 15.40 -5.24
CA ALA A 183 12.09 16.75 -5.77
C ALA A 183 11.78 17.87 -4.75
N GLU A 184 10.96 17.59 -3.74
CA GLU A 184 10.47 18.58 -2.78
C GLU A 184 11.44 18.75 -1.59
N PRO A 185 12.00 19.95 -1.36
CA PRO A 185 12.92 20.21 -0.25
C PRO A 185 12.35 19.88 1.13
N LEU A 186 11.04 20.13 1.33
CA LEU A 186 10.36 19.85 2.60
C LEU A 186 10.41 18.36 2.99
N SER A 187 10.57 17.46 2.02
CA SER A 187 10.71 16.02 2.28
C SER A 187 12.00 15.67 3.02
N TYR A 188 12.99 16.57 3.06
CA TYR A 188 14.28 16.37 3.74
C TYR A 188 14.34 17.08 5.10
N GLU A 189 13.29 17.82 5.45
CA GLU A 189 13.21 18.50 6.74
C GLU A 189 12.64 17.59 7.81
N ARG A 190 13.19 17.66 9.02
CA ARG A 190 12.57 17.01 10.18
C ARG A 190 11.27 17.73 10.47
N ALA A 191 10.19 16.98 10.65
CA ALA A 191 8.95 17.53 11.19
C ALA A 191 9.28 18.36 12.44
N SER A 192 9.03 19.67 12.37
CA SER A 192 9.19 20.56 13.51
C SER A 192 8.35 19.96 14.65
N LYS A 193 9.02 19.54 15.73
CA LYS A 193 8.31 19.19 16.96
C LYS A 193 7.56 20.46 17.36
N LYS A 194 6.25 20.53 17.08
CA LYS A 194 5.37 21.42 17.82
C LYS A 194 5.60 21.04 19.28
N LYS A 195 6.33 21.90 20.00
CA LYS A 195 6.36 21.90 21.46
C LYS A 195 4.91 22.10 21.87
N SER A 196 4.25 21.01 22.23
CA SER A 196 3.08 21.08 23.11
C SER A 196 3.56 21.35 24.52
#